data_AF-V9IKJ6-F1
#
_entry.id   AF-V9IKJ6-F1
#
_cell.length_a   1.000
_cell.length_b   1.000
_cell.length_c   1.000
_cell.angle_alpha   90.00
_cell.angle_beta   90.00
_cell.angle_gamma   90.00
#
_symmetry.space_group_name_H-M   'P 1'
#
loop_
_entity.id
_entity.type
_entity.pdbx_description
1 polymer ?
#
loop_
_entity_poly.entity_id
_entity_poly.type
_entity_poly.pdbx_seq_one_letter_code
_entity_poly.pdbx_strand_id
1 'polypeptide(L)'
;MAQMVSPVDYKSNSSVWSQDKWKGQFRVRWIYVKDVPNVQLRHIRLENNENKPVTNSRDAQEVPHAKGVTVLRILHTYRHSTSIFDDFGHYERKQAEEDQRKAPANAIQHHHSSNHRNRGHSDLSRDHHSHQSHLHHQRKDRDGGRGRGRGGSRQ
;
A
#
# COMPACT_ATOMS: atom_id res chain seq x y z
N MET A 1 19.33 2.49 -2.44
CA MET A 1 19.91 3.30 -1.33
C MET A 1 19.81 4.77 -1.69
N ALA A 2 19.38 5.59 -0.76
CA ALA A 2 19.25 7.03 -0.95
C ALA A 2 19.74 7.78 0.28
N GLN A 3 20.14 9.03 0.09
CA GLN A 3 20.52 9.97 1.15
C GLN A 3 19.37 10.92 1.41
N MET A 4 18.99 11.12 2.68
CA MET A 4 18.10 12.21 3.08
C MET A 4 18.84 13.55 2.94
N VAL A 5 18.26 14.50 2.20
CA VAL A 5 18.89 15.78 1.86
C VAL A 5 18.10 17.00 2.32
N SER A 6 16.99 16.79 3.03
CA SER A 6 16.24 17.86 3.72
C SER A 6 15.66 17.33 5.03
N PRO A 7 15.31 18.23 5.97
CA PRO A 7 14.41 17.89 7.08
C PRO A 7 13.03 17.44 6.58
N VAL A 8 12.24 16.89 7.50
CA VAL A 8 10.84 16.51 7.26
C VAL A 8 9.94 17.75 7.36
N ASP A 9 9.11 17.96 6.34
CA ASP A 9 7.99 18.89 6.36
C ASP A 9 6.69 18.10 6.57
N TYR A 10 6.12 18.16 7.77
CA TYR A 10 4.88 17.46 8.13
C TYR A 10 3.60 18.11 7.56
N LYS A 11 3.67 19.35 7.07
CA LYS A 11 2.51 20.05 6.49
C LYS A 11 2.32 19.72 5.01
N SER A 12 3.37 19.23 4.36
CA SER A 12 3.32 18.80 2.97
C SER A 12 2.54 17.48 2.79
N ASN A 13 1.94 17.31 1.61
CA ASN A 13 1.25 16.09 1.20
C ASN A 13 1.67 15.71 -0.22
N SER A 14 1.79 14.41 -0.47
CA SER A 14 2.06 13.85 -1.80
C SER A 14 0.85 13.12 -2.34
N SER A 15 0.53 13.31 -3.62
CA SER A 15 -0.45 12.50 -4.35
C SER A 15 0.17 11.26 -5.03
N VAL A 16 1.50 11.12 -4.98
CA VAL A 16 2.23 10.05 -5.70
C VAL A 16 2.15 8.67 -5.03
N TRP A 17 1.60 8.61 -3.81
CA TRP A 17 1.50 7.36 -3.05
C TRP A 17 0.21 6.62 -3.40
N SER A 18 0.26 5.29 -3.38
CA SER A 18 -0.93 4.45 -3.62
C SER A 18 -2.00 4.52 -2.54
N GLN A 19 -1.68 5.08 -1.36
CA GLN A 19 -2.60 5.24 -0.23
C GLN A 19 -2.42 6.61 0.42
N ASP A 20 -3.52 7.28 0.76
CA ASP A 20 -3.53 8.65 1.32
C ASP A 20 -3.16 8.75 2.81
N LYS A 21 -2.64 7.66 3.39
CA LYS A 21 -2.26 7.60 4.81
C LYS A 21 -0.92 8.27 5.12
N TRP A 22 -0.06 8.44 4.11
CA TRP A 22 1.27 8.99 4.29
C TRP A 22 1.21 10.52 4.26
N LYS A 23 1.60 11.15 5.36
CA LYS A 23 1.62 12.61 5.54
C LYS A 23 3.05 13.08 5.80
N GLY A 24 3.33 14.29 5.33
CA GLY A 24 4.67 14.87 5.35
C GLY A 24 5.60 14.29 4.29
N GLN A 25 6.67 15.04 4.02
CA GLN A 25 7.66 14.71 3.00
C GLN A 25 9.04 15.20 3.41
N PHE A 26 10.06 14.54 2.88
CA PHE A 26 11.45 15.02 2.87
C PHE A 26 12.07 14.62 1.55
N ARG A 27 13.10 15.36 1.13
CA ARG A 27 13.80 15.11 -0.12
C ARG A 27 14.88 14.07 0.10
N VAL A 28 15.02 13.18 -0.88
CA VAL A 28 16.10 12.21 -0.95
C VAL A 28 16.86 12.34 -2.26
N ARG A 29 18.12 11.92 -2.25
CA ARG A 29 18.94 11.70 -3.44
C ARG A 29 19.26 10.22 -3.55
N TRP A 30 18.78 9.57 -4.62
CA TRP A 30 19.11 8.18 -4.93
C TRP A 30 20.60 8.06 -5.28
N ILE A 31 21.28 7.06 -4.69
CA ILE A 31 22.71 6.81 -4.91
C ILE A 31 22.91 5.46 -5.60
N TYR A 32 22.25 4.41 -5.09
CA TYR A 32 22.25 3.09 -5.73
C TYR A 32 20.82 2.68 -6.03
N VAL A 33 20.56 2.34 -7.29
CA VAL A 33 19.31 1.74 -7.75
C VAL A 33 19.66 0.40 -8.39
N LYS A 34 19.58 -0.66 -7.59
CA LYS A 34 19.93 -2.03 -8.00
C LYS A 34 19.43 -3.03 -6.98
N ASP A 35 19.26 -4.27 -7.43
CA ASP A 35 18.87 -5.37 -6.57
C ASP A 35 20.10 -6.04 -5.97
N VAL A 36 20.04 -6.31 -4.66
CA VAL A 36 21.07 -7.04 -3.92
C VAL A 36 20.37 -8.15 -3.13
N PRO A 37 20.62 -9.43 -3.44
CA PRO A 37 19.99 -10.55 -2.75
C PRO A 37 20.31 -10.56 -1.26
N ASN A 38 19.31 -10.88 -0.42
CA ASN A 38 19.46 -10.97 1.04
C ASN A 38 20.59 -11.91 1.49
N VAL A 39 20.98 -12.91 0.67
CA VAL A 39 22.12 -13.78 0.97
C VAL A 39 23.42 -13.00 1.18
N GLN A 40 23.59 -11.88 0.47
CA GLN A 40 24.77 -11.04 0.59
C GLN A 40 24.81 -10.25 1.91
N LEU A 41 23.67 -10.10 2.61
CA LEU A 41 23.54 -9.20 3.77
C LEU A 41 23.23 -9.94 5.08
N ARG A 42 22.60 -11.12 5.03
CA ARG A 42 22.06 -11.85 6.21
C ARG A 42 23.08 -12.24 7.29
N HIS A 43 24.38 -12.22 6.98
CA HIS A 43 25.44 -12.50 7.95
C HIS A 43 25.71 -11.30 8.88
N ILE A 44 25.26 -10.10 8.51
CA ILE A 44 25.37 -8.89 9.32
C ILE A 44 24.24 -8.90 10.36
N ARG A 45 24.61 -9.07 11.62
CA ARG A 45 23.68 -9.06 12.76
C ARG A 45 23.73 -7.70 13.46
N LEU A 46 22.57 -7.25 13.92
CA LEU A 46 22.36 -5.97 14.57
C LEU A 46 22.19 -6.16 16.08
N GLU A 47 23.17 -5.70 16.85
CA GLU A 47 23.18 -5.77 18.32
C GLU A 47 22.02 -5.00 18.96
N ASN A 48 21.58 -3.90 18.33
CA ASN A 48 20.44 -3.09 18.74
C ASN A 48 19.08 -3.64 18.27
N ASN A 49 19.04 -4.86 17.72
CA ASN A 49 17.82 -5.52 17.25
C ASN A 49 17.86 -7.03 17.56
N GLU A 50 18.07 -7.39 18.84
CA GLU A 50 18.07 -8.78 19.32
C GLU A 50 19.05 -9.70 18.54
N ASN A 51 20.15 -9.15 18.02
CA ASN A 51 21.10 -9.86 17.14
C ASN A 51 20.46 -10.51 15.89
N LYS A 52 19.29 -10.02 15.46
CA LYS A 52 18.64 -10.43 14.21
C LYS A 52 19.47 -9.96 13.01
N PRO A 53 19.41 -10.68 11.88
CA PRO A 53 20.03 -10.23 10.63
C PRO A 53 19.49 -8.87 10.20
N VAL A 54 20.34 -8.05 9.57
CA VAL A 54 19.95 -6.74 9.00
C VAL A 54 18.80 -6.86 7.99
N THR A 55 18.67 -8.01 7.32
CA THR A 55 17.60 -8.31 6.37
C THR A 55 16.22 -8.50 7.03
N ASN A 56 16.16 -8.59 8.35
CA ASN A 56 14.93 -8.78 9.13
C ASN A 56 14.53 -7.50 9.88
N SER A 57 15.06 -6.36 9.46
CA SER A 57 14.79 -5.04 10.05
C SER A 57 13.37 -4.57 9.74
N ARG A 58 12.75 -3.86 10.69
CA ARG A 58 11.50 -3.12 10.46
C ARG A 58 11.80 -1.76 9.83
N ASP A 59 10.73 -1.08 9.38
CA ASP A 59 10.84 0.28 8.87
C ASP A 59 11.54 1.21 9.87
N ALA A 60 12.39 2.10 9.35
CA ALA A 60 13.23 3.01 10.12
C ALA A 60 14.16 2.37 11.19
N GLN A 61 14.46 1.07 11.12
CA GLN A 61 15.47 0.46 11.99
C GLN A 61 16.85 1.10 11.78
N GLU A 62 17.43 1.59 12.87
CA GLU A 62 18.79 2.12 12.85
C GLU A 62 19.82 0.98 12.74
N VAL A 63 20.80 1.14 11.84
CA VAL A 63 21.94 0.24 11.70
C VAL A 63 23.17 0.91 12.32
N PRO A 64 23.82 0.30 13.33
CA PRO A 64 25.02 0.86 13.96
C PRO A 64 26.11 1.17 12.92
N HIS A 65 26.83 2.28 13.10
CA HIS A 65 27.73 2.84 12.09
C HIS A 65 28.68 1.79 11.47
N ALA A 66 29.37 0.99 12.29
CA ALA A 66 30.29 -0.04 11.82
C ALA A 66 29.62 -1.11 10.93
N LYS A 67 28.40 -1.53 11.28
CA LYS A 67 27.60 -2.43 10.45
C LYS A 67 27.12 -1.74 9.19
N GLY A 68 26.74 -0.46 9.28
CA GLY A 68 26.32 0.39 8.16
C GLY A 68 27.39 0.52 7.09
N VAL A 69 28.64 0.74 7.47
CA VAL A 69 29.79 0.76 6.53
C VAL A 69 29.92 -0.57 5.79
N THR A 70 29.73 -1.68 6.49
CA THR A 70 29.79 -3.02 5.88
C THR A 70 28.65 -3.24 4.87
N VAL A 71 27.43 -2.86 5.23
CA VAL A 71 26.27 -2.88 4.32
C VAL A 71 26.55 -2.03 3.09
N LEU A 72 27.02 -0.79 3.26
CA LEU A 72 27.33 0.12 2.16
C LEU A 72 28.41 -0.43 1.24
N ARG A 73 29.45 -1.07 1.79
CA ARG A 73 30.49 -1.73 0.98
C ARG A 73 29.92 -2.83 0.10
N ILE A 74 29.06 -3.69 0.64
CA ILE A 74 28.38 -4.75 -0.13
C ILE A 74 27.49 -4.15 -1.20
N LEU A 75 26.69 -3.15 -0.83
CA LEU A 75 25.85 -2.42 -1.80
C LEU A 75 26.72 -1.83 -2.91
N HIS A 76 27.86 -1.21 -2.62
CA HIS A 76 28.74 -0.63 -3.64
C HIS A 76 29.32 -1.70 -4.57
N THR A 77 29.94 -2.76 -4.02
CA THR A 77 30.71 -3.74 -4.79
C THR A 77 29.85 -4.80 -5.50
N TYR A 78 28.60 -5.01 -5.08
CA TYR A 78 27.74 -6.02 -5.70
C TYR A 78 27.45 -5.69 -7.17
N ARG A 79 27.82 -6.64 -8.04
CA ARG A 79 27.55 -6.64 -9.48
C ARG A 79 26.14 -7.19 -9.71
N HIS A 80 25.16 -6.30 -9.68
CA HIS A 80 23.76 -6.61 -9.96
C HIS A 80 23.54 -6.97 -11.43
N SER A 81 22.52 -7.79 -11.67
CA SER A 81 22.01 -8.10 -13.01
C SER A 81 20.60 -7.54 -13.24
N THR A 82 19.92 -7.08 -12.19
CA THR A 82 18.55 -6.54 -12.25
C THR A 82 18.41 -5.30 -11.37
N SER A 83 17.44 -4.46 -11.72
CA SER A 83 17.00 -3.32 -10.93
C SER A 83 15.56 -2.94 -11.27
N ILE A 84 14.95 -2.09 -10.45
CA ILE A 84 13.63 -1.50 -10.75
C ILE A 84 13.58 -0.72 -12.09
N PHE A 85 14.73 -0.30 -12.64
CA PHE A 85 14.75 0.37 -13.94
C PHE A 85 14.42 -0.56 -15.10
N ASP A 86 14.60 -1.87 -14.95
CA ASP A 86 14.22 -2.85 -15.97
C ASP A 86 12.70 -2.85 -16.19
N ASP A 87 11.94 -2.49 -15.15
CA ASP A 87 10.48 -2.40 -15.15
C ASP A 87 9.95 -0.96 -15.31
N PHE A 88 10.80 0.02 -15.64
CA PHE A 88 10.41 1.44 -15.63
C PHE A 88 9.20 1.72 -16.54
N GLY A 89 9.21 1.17 -17.76
CA GLY A 89 8.09 1.33 -18.70
C GLY A 89 6.80 0.63 -18.28
N HIS A 90 6.88 -0.38 -17.41
CA HIS A 90 5.68 -0.98 -16.80
C HIS A 90 5.03 -0.01 -15.82
N TYR A 91 5.84 0.61 -14.94
CA TYR A 91 5.34 1.56 -13.94
C TYR A 91 4.78 2.84 -14.55
N GLU A 92 5.42 3.40 -15.58
CA GLU A 92 4.91 4.58 -16.31
C GLU A 92 3.52 4.33 -16.90
N ARG A 93 3.32 3.17 -17.53
CA ARG A 93 2.03 2.79 -18.13
C ARG A 93 0.96 2.59 -17.07
N LYS A 94 1.30 1.87 -16.00
CA LYS A 94 0.38 1.62 -14.89
C LYS A 94 -0.08 2.92 -14.22
N GLN A 95 0.84 3.88 -14.03
CA GLN A 95 0.52 5.20 -13.51
C GLN A 95 -0.46 5.95 -14.43
N ALA A 96 -0.19 5.98 -15.74
CA ALA A 96 -1.06 6.64 -16.71
C ALA A 96 -2.49 6.04 -16.74
N GLU A 97 -2.62 4.71 -16.61
CA GLU A 97 -3.92 4.04 -16.53
C GLU A 97 -4.68 4.38 -15.24
N GLU A 98 -3.99 4.45 -14.09
CA GLU A 98 -4.60 4.83 -12.82
C GLU A 98 -5.06 6.29 -12.81
N ASP A 99 -4.30 7.19 -13.41
CA ASP A 99 -4.65 8.62 -13.51
C ASP A 99 -5.87 8.84 -14.44
N GLN A 100 -5.98 8.09 -15.53
CA GLN A 100 -7.17 8.11 -16.40
C GLN A 100 -8.44 7.65 -15.67
N ARG A 101 -8.34 6.68 -14.76
CA ARG A 101 -9.49 6.22 -13.96
C ARG A 101 -9.92 7.22 -12.89
N LYS A 102 -8.98 8.06 -12.42
CA LYS A 102 -9.23 9.12 -11.43
C LYS A 102 -9.73 10.42 -12.06
N ALA A 103 -9.59 10.58 -13.38
CA ALA A 103 -10.18 11.71 -14.08
C ALA A 103 -11.72 11.69 -13.89
N PRO A 104 -12.34 12.80 -13.48
CA PRO A 104 -13.78 12.85 -13.33
C PRO A 104 -14.41 12.52 -14.68
N ALA A 105 -15.31 11.53 -14.71
CA ALA A 105 -16.24 11.40 -15.82
C ALA A 105 -16.90 12.77 -15.98
N ASN A 106 -16.66 13.40 -17.12
CA ASN A 106 -17.19 14.72 -17.45
C ASN A 106 -18.61 14.84 -16.91
N ALA A 107 -18.85 15.90 -16.15
CA ALA A 107 -20.19 16.37 -15.86
C ALA A 107 -20.96 16.39 -17.18
N ILE A 108 -21.85 15.43 -17.37
CA ILE A 108 -22.91 15.54 -18.37
C ILE A 108 -23.72 16.74 -17.88
N GLN A 109 -23.40 17.90 -18.43
CA GLN A 109 -24.26 19.06 -18.42
C GLN A 109 -25.59 18.62 -19.02
N HIS A 110 -26.55 18.27 -18.16
CA HIS A 110 -27.94 18.27 -18.54
C HIS A 110 -28.34 19.73 -18.79
N HIS A 111 -28.04 20.22 -19.99
CA HIS A 111 -28.60 21.44 -20.51
C HIS A 111 -30.13 21.33 -20.48
N HIS A 112 -30.73 22.22 -19.69
CA HIS A 112 -32.16 22.43 -19.62
C HIS A 112 -32.75 22.65 -21.02
N SER A 113 -33.60 21.74 -21.48
CA SER A 113 -34.58 22.06 -22.52
C SER A 113 -35.86 22.51 -21.84
N SER A 114 -36.03 23.83 -21.75
CA SER A 114 -37.31 24.46 -21.46
C SER A 114 -38.31 24.09 -22.55
N ASN A 115 -39.30 23.27 -22.24
CA ASN A 115 -40.50 23.19 -23.06
C ASN A 115 -41.75 23.33 -22.20
N HIS A 116 -42.27 24.55 -22.24
CA HIS A 116 -43.48 24.99 -21.59
C HIS A 116 -44.67 24.45 -22.40
N ARG A 117 -45.37 23.42 -21.92
CA ARG A 117 -46.77 23.17 -22.32
C ARG A 117 -47.61 22.82 -21.11
N ASN A 118 -48.33 23.85 -20.67
CA ASN A 118 -49.46 23.81 -19.76
C ASN A 118 -50.55 22.87 -20.32
N ARG A 119 -50.96 21.87 -19.55
CA ARG A 119 -52.32 21.30 -19.57
C ARG A 119 -52.51 20.49 -18.29
N GLY A 120 -53.24 21.06 -17.35
CA GLY A 120 -53.64 20.38 -16.13
C GLY A 120 -54.72 19.33 -16.37
N HIS A 121 -54.86 18.40 -15.43
CA HIS A 121 -56.11 18.07 -14.75
C HIS A 121 -55.78 17.13 -13.58
N SER A 122 -56.46 17.36 -12.46
CA SER A 122 -56.51 16.58 -11.22
C SER A 122 -56.84 15.10 -11.41
N ASP A 123 -56.32 14.20 -10.56
CA ASP A 123 -57.13 13.51 -9.53
C ASP A 123 -56.28 12.64 -8.57
N LEU A 124 -56.89 12.35 -7.44
CA LEU A 124 -56.51 11.74 -6.16
C LEU A 124 -56.00 10.29 -6.20
N SER A 125 -55.29 9.92 -5.11
CA SER A 125 -55.33 8.63 -4.33
C SER A 125 -53.91 8.25 -3.87
N ARG A 126 -53.52 8.41 -2.59
CA ARG A 126 -53.69 7.46 -1.47
C ARG A 126 -53.23 6.04 -1.86
N ASP A 127 -52.07 5.57 -1.37
CA ASP A 127 -51.95 4.85 -0.10
C ASP A 127 -50.51 4.39 0.24
N HIS A 128 -50.34 4.14 1.52
CA HIS A 128 -49.18 3.62 2.25
C HIS A 128 -48.72 2.22 1.80
N HIS A 129 -47.42 1.93 1.98
CA HIS A 129 -46.81 0.73 2.63
C HIS A 129 -45.36 0.56 2.12
N SER A 130 -44.34 0.92 2.91
CA SER A 130 -43.61 0.02 3.81
C SER A 130 -43.13 -1.27 3.13
N HIS A 131 -41.85 -1.35 2.78
CA HIS A 131 -41.02 -2.49 3.20
C HIS A 131 -39.53 -2.14 3.16
N GLN A 132 -39.01 -2.01 4.37
CA GLN A 132 -37.61 -2.13 4.74
C GLN A 132 -37.29 -3.63 4.77
N SER A 133 -36.23 -4.09 4.11
CA SER A 133 -35.59 -5.36 4.45
C SER A 133 -34.08 -5.18 4.51
N HIS A 134 -33.59 -5.48 5.70
CA HIS A 134 -32.28 -5.17 6.22
C HIS A 134 -31.27 -6.21 5.73
N LEU A 135 -30.11 -5.75 5.25
CA LEU A 135 -28.92 -6.58 5.09
C LEU A 135 -28.39 -6.93 6.48
N HIS A 136 -28.49 -8.20 6.87
CA HIS A 136 -27.92 -8.69 8.12
C HIS A 136 -26.47 -9.13 7.91
N HIS A 137 -25.61 -8.59 8.77
CA HIS A 137 -24.18 -8.79 8.86
C HIS A 137 -23.91 -9.52 10.18
N GLN A 138 -23.43 -10.77 10.17
CA GLN A 138 -22.80 -11.41 11.34
C GLN A 138 -22.03 -12.66 10.86
N ARG A 139 -20.69 -12.65 10.80
CA ARG A 139 -19.68 -12.79 11.87
C ARG A 139 -19.88 -14.00 12.79
N LYS A 140 -18.91 -14.91 12.65
CA LYS A 140 -18.30 -15.83 13.64
C LYS A 140 -19.22 -16.79 14.37
N ASP A 141 -19.00 -18.07 14.12
CA ASP A 141 -18.81 -19.05 15.20
C ASP A 141 -17.64 -19.98 14.86
N ARG A 142 -16.69 -20.05 15.78
CA ARG A 142 -15.53 -20.95 15.78
C ARG A 142 -15.49 -21.55 17.18
N ASP A 143 -16.13 -22.69 17.33
CA ASP A 143 -16.00 -23.62 18.45
C ASP A 143 -16.44 -24.98 17.88
N GLY A 144 -15.87 -26.15 18.15
CA GLY A 144 -14.90 -26.64 19.10
C GLY A 144 -15.03 -28.16 18.94
N GLY A 145 -13.94 -28.93 18.89
CA GLY A 145 -14.09 -30.33 18.45
C GLY A 145 -12.89 -31.23 18.67
N ARG A 146 -12.70 -31.63 19.92
CA ARG A 146 -11.75 -32.63 20.44
C ARG A 146 -11.65 -33.89 19.56
N GLY A 147 -10.43 -34.27 19.19
CA GLY A 147 -10.09 -35.60 18.68
C GLY A 147 -9.01 -36.25 19.54
N ARG A 148 -9.42 -37.13 20.45
CA ARG A 148 -8.53 -38.07 21.16
C ARG A 148 -8.05 -39.13 20.17
N GLY A 149 -6.74 -39.37 20.10
CA GLY A 149 -6.12 -40.47 19.37
C GLY A 149 -4.98 -41.04 20.20
N ARG A 150 -5.05 -42.34 20.45
CA ARG A 150 -4.31 -43.12 21.45
C ARG A 150 -3.27 -43.99 20.74
N GLY A 151 -2.12 -44.24 21.37
CA GLY A 151 -1.17 -45.31 21.03
C GLY A 151 0.15 -44.79 20.46
N GLY A 152 1.32 -45.28 20.83
CA GLY A 152 1.69 -46.40 21.69
C GLY A 152 3.19 -46.33 21.97
N SER A 153 3.58 -47.04 23.02
CA SER A 153 4.93 -47.31 23.48
C SER A 153 5.80 -47.99 22.40
N ARG A 154 7.11 -47.68 22.40
CA ARG A 154 8.20 -48.66 22.54
C ARG A 154 9.59 -48.01 22.48
N GLN A 155 10.39 -48.40 23.48
CA GLN A 155 11.86 -48.53 23.57
C GLN A 155 12.73 -47.29 23.35
#